data_AF-A0A4P8YFK4-F1
#
_entry.id   AF-A0A4P8YFK4-F1
#
_cell.length_a   1.000
_cell.length_b   1.000
_cell.length_c   1.000
_cell.angle_alpha   90.00
_cell.angle_beta   90.00
_cell.angle_gamma   90.00
#
_symmetry.space_group_name_H-M   'P 1'
#
loop_
_entity.id
_entity.type
_entity.pdbx_description
1 polymer ?
#
loop_
_entity_poly.entity_id
_entity_poly.type
_entity_poly.pdbx_seq_one_letter_code
_entity_poly.pdbx_strand_id
1 'polypeptide(L)'
;MLDYRVSSHAHFDDACRKFAAAHNVAELAKQAGIRPHTLYNKLNPEQPHQLTPREIWALTDITEDPTLVDGFLAQIHCLPCVPLNEVAKEKMPHYVMSATAEIGKVAGAAVSGDVKTTAARRAVIDSINSVTRLMALTAVTLQARLQANPAMTSAVDTVTGQGASFGLM
;
A
#
# COMPACT_ATOMS: atom_id res chain seq x y z
N MET A 1 -7.83 0.51 20.25
CA MET A 1 -8.96 0.87 19.39
C MET A 1 -8.37 1.43 18.10
N LEU A 2 -8.83 0.97 16.94
CA LEU A 2 -8.34 1.49 15.65
C LEU A 2 -8.86 2.93 15.48
N ASP A 3 -7.97 3.88 15.23
CA ASP A 3 -8.29 5.30 15.11
C ASP A 3 -8.43 5.69 13.63
N TYR A 4 -9.62 5.49 13.07
CA TYR A 4 -9.97 5.87 11.69
C TYR A 4 -10.47 7.31 11.59
N ARG A 5 -9.99 8.20 12.48
CA ARG A 5 -10.35 9.61 12.42
C ARG A 5 -9.90 10.23 11.11
N VAL A 6 -10.74 11.12 10.59
CA VAL A 6 -10.37 11.91 9.42
C VAL A 6 -9.28 12.90 9.85
N SER A 7 -8.13 12.83 9.19
CA SER A 7 -7.02 13.75 9.38
C SER A 7 -7.47 15.20 9.13
N SER A 8 -6.91 16.15 9.89
CA SER A 8 -7.08 17.58 9.59
C SER A 8 -6.27 18.02 8.37
N HIS A 9 -5.26 17.23 7.98
CA HIS A 9 -4.51 17.45 6.75
C HIS A 9 -5.31 16.94 5.54
N ALA A 10 -5.24 17.70 4.44
CA ALA A 10 -5.98 17.43 3.22
C ALA A 10 -5.25 16.42 2.30
N HIS A 11 -5.00 15.21 2.81
CA HIS A 11 -4.26 14.16 2.10
C HIS A 11 -4.93 13.77 0.78
N PHE A 12 -6.25 13.64 0.76
CA PHE A 12 -6.98 13.31 -0.46
C PHE A 12 -6.92 14.44 -1.50
N ASP A 13 -7.03 15.69 -1.06
CA ASP A 13 -6.92 16.86 -1.93
C ASP A 13 -5.54 16.98 -2.57
N ASP A 14 -4.48 16.74 -1.79
CA ASP A 14 -3.11 16.69 -2.28
C ASP A 14 -2.93 15.54 -3.31
N ALA A 15 -3.57 14.40 -3.08
CA ALA A 15 -3.55 13.28 -4.02
C ALA A 15 -4.26 13.62 -5.32
N CYS A 16 -5.42 14.29 -5.27
CA CYS A 16 -6.14 14.78 -6.45
C CYS A 16 -5.27 15.73 -7.29
N ARG A 17 -4.60 16.69 -6.64
CA ARG A 17 -3.67 17.62 -7.32
C ARG A 17 -2.49 16.89 -7.95
N LYS A 18 -1.87 15.94 -7.23
CA LYS A 18 -0.74 15.15 -7.75
C LYS A 18 -1.15 14.28 -8.93
N PHE A 19 -2.28 13.59 -8.82
CA PHE A 19 -2.81 12.73 -9.88
C PHE A 19 -3.10 13.56 -11.14
N ALA A 20 -3.75 14.71 -11.00
CA ALA A 20 -4.01 15.61 -12.12
C ALA A 20 -2.73 16.15 -12.77
N ALA A 21 -1.67 16.36 -12.00
CA ALA A 21 -0.37 16.81 -12.51
C ALA A 21 0.43 15.69 -13.19
N ALA A 22 0.26 14.43 -12.77
CA ALA A 22 0.99 13.28 -13.30
C ALA A 22 0.41 12.75 -14.62
N HIS A 23 -0.87 13.00 -14.91
CA HIS A 23 -1.58 12.36 -16.02
C HIS A 23 -2.22 13.35 -17.00
N ASN A 24 -2.41 12.90 -18.25
CA ASN A 24 -3.23 13.63 -19.22
C ASN A 24 -4.73 13.43 -18.92
N VAL A 25 -5.28 14.28 -18.05
CA VAL A 25 -6.67 14.20 -17.57
C VAL A 25 -7.69 14.19 -18.72
N ALA A 26 -7.43 14.91 -19.82
CA ALA A 26 -8.35 14.94 -20.95
C ALA A 26 -8.45 13.60 -21.69
N GLU A 27 -7.34 12.86 -21.76
CA GLU A 27 -7.30 11.52 -22.36
C GLU A 27 -7.91 10.48 -21.42
N LEU A 28 -7.53 10.52 -20.13
CA LEU A 28 -8.10 9.64 -19.11
C LEU A 28 -9.60 9.77 -19.01
N ALA A 29 -10.12 11.00 -19.07
CA ALA A 29 -11.57 11.22 -19.04
C ALA A 29 -12.27 10.48 -20.19
N LYS A 30 -11.74 10.53 -21.40
CA LYS A 30 -12.32 9.81 -22.55
C LYS A 30 -12.31 8.30 -22.33
N GLN A 31 -11.20 7.75 -21.85
CA GLN A 31 -11.05 6.32 -21.57
C GLN A 31 -12.01 5.87 -20.45
N ALA A 32 -12.19 6.70 -19.42
CA ALA A 32 -13.10 6.45 -18.31
C ALA A 32 -14.58 6.74 -18.65
N GLY A 33 -14.92 7.21 -19.85
CA GLY A 33 -16.28 7.59 -20.23
C GLY A 33 -16.80 8.86 -19.52
N ILE A 34 -15.89 9.70 -19.02
CA ILE A 34 -16.17 10.96 -18.32
C ILE A 34 -15.90 12.13 -19.26
N ARG A 35 -16.70 13.20 -19.18
CA ARG A 35 -16.39 14.43 -19.92
C ARG A 35 -15.09 15.04 -19.37
N PRO A 36 -14.11 15.42 -20.22
CA PRO A 36 -12.82 15.99 -19.77
C PRO A 36 -12.97 17.11 -18.74
N HIS A 37 -13.82 18.10 -19.02
CA HIS A 37 -14.08 19.21 -18.11
C HIS A 37 -14.66 18.75 -16.75
N THR A 38 -15.52 17.73 -16.76
CA THR A 38 -16.06 17.15 -15.53
C THR A 38 -14.97 16.49 -14.70
N LEU A 39 -14.05 15.76 -15.33
CA LEU A 39 -12.94 15.12 -14.60
C LEU A 39 -11.94 16.16 -14.05
N TYR A 40 -11.61 17.21 -14.80
CA TYR A 40 -10.81 18.32 -14.29
C TYR A 40 -11.43 18.96 -13.05
N ASN A 41 -12.74 19.23 -13.09
CA ASN A 41 -13.42 19.80 -11.94
C ASN A 41 -13.41 18.82 -10.75
N LYS A 42 -13.62 17.53 -11.01
CA LYS A 42 -13.63 16.50 -9.95
C LYS A 42 -12.27 16.28 -9.28
N LEU A 43 -11.17 16.48 -10.03
CA LEU A 43 -9.81 16.40 -9.52
C LEU A 43 -9.32 17.71 -8.88
N ASN A 44 -10.10 18.80 -8.96
CA ASN A 44 -9.75 20.07 -8.34
C ASN A 44 -10.48 20.22 -6.99
N PRO A 45 -9.77 20.18 -5.84
CA PRO A 45 -10.38 20.31 -4.53
C PRO A 45 -11.15 21.62 -4.29
N GLU A 46 -10.83 22.67 -5.04
CA GLU A 46 -11.52 23.97 -4.94
C GLU A 46 -12.92 23.95 -5.60
N GLN A 47 -13.25 22.88 -6.32
CA GLN A 47 -14.54 22.71 -6.99
C GLN A 47 -15.50 21.86 -6.16
N PRO A 48 -16.82 22.12 -6.23
CA PRO A 48 -17.81 21.40 -5.42
C PRO A 48 -18.06 19.96 -5.86
N HIS A 49 -17.67 19.60 -7.09
CA HIS A 49 -17.86 18.26 -7.62
C HIS A 49 -16.73 17.35 -7.15
N GLN A 50 -17.06 16.30 -6.44
CA GLN A 50 -16.06 15.34 -5.94
C GLN A 50 -16.02 14.08 -6.80
N LEU A 51 -14.87 13.39 -6.78
CA LEU A 51 -14.75 12.04 -7.32
C LEU A 51 -15.62 11.07 -6.52
N THR A 52 -16.37 10.24 -7.23
CA THR A 52 -17.09 9.10 -6.66
C THR A 52 -16.14 7.90 -6.54
N PRO A 53 -16.40 6.95 -5.63
CA PRO A 53 -15.59 5.75 -5.52
C PRO A 53 -15.44 4.97 -6.83
N ARG A 54 -16.50 4.91 -7.65
CA ARG A 54 -16.47 4.23 -8.95
C ARG A 54 -15.53 4.91 -9.94
N GLU A 55 -15.49 6.25 -9.94
CA GLU A 55 -14.57 7.00 -10.78
C GLU A 55 -13.12 6.79 -10.31
N ILE A 56 -12.88 6.74 -8.99
CA ILE A 56 -11.55 6.44 -8.45
C ILE A 56 -11.08 5.06 -8.90
N TRP A 57 -11.91 4.01 -8.79
CA TRP A 57 -11.54 2.67 -9.23
C TRP A 57 -11.27 2.59 -10.72
N ALA A 58 -12.12 3.20 -11.54
CA ALA A 58 -11.94 3.21 -13.00
C ALA A 58 -10.65 3.94 -13.41
N LEU A 59 -10.34 5.07 -12.77
CA LEU A 59 -9.11 5.80 -13.04
C LEU A 59 -7.89 4.98 -12.62
N THR A 60 -7.89 4.38 -11.43
CA THR A 60 -6.79 3.53 -10.96
C THR A 60 -6.60 2.28 -11.83
N ASP A 61 -7.68 1.67 -12.33
CA ASP A 61 -7.61 0.53 -13.25
C ASP A 61 -6.97 0.92 -14.59
N ILE A 62 -7.34 2.09 -15.14
CA ILE A 62 -6.81 2.59 -16.41
C ILE A 62 -5.33 3.00 -16.28
N THR A 63 -4.95 3.65 -15.17
CA THR A 63 -3.60 4.23 -15.02
C THR A 63 -2.62 3.32 -14.31
N GLU A 64 -3.10 2.27 -13.64
CA GLU A 64 -2.35 1.49 -12.64
C GLU A 64 -1.71 2.37 -11.54
N ASP A 65 -2.22 3.59 -11.34
CA ASP A 65 -1.71 4.54 -10.35
C ASP A 65 -2.63 4.58 -9.10
N PRO A 66 -2.13 4.14 -7.92
CA PRO A 66 -2.89 4.10 -6.68
C PRO A 66 -3.04 5.46 -5.99
N THR A 67 -2.46 6.55 -6.51
CA THR A 67 -2.36 7.85 -5.82
C THR A 67 -3.68 8.32 -5.18
N LEU A 68 -4.80 8.21 -5.88
CA LEU A 68 -6.11 8.63 -5.36
C LEU A 68 -6.59 7.72 -4.21
N VAL A 69 -6.40 6.41 -4.34
CA VAL A 69 -6.74 5.43 -3.30
C VAL A 69 -5.85 5.62 -2.06
N ASP A 70 -4.56 5.84 -2.26
CA ASP A 70 -3.60 6.09 -1.19
C ASP A 70 -3.87 7.42 -0.47
N GLY A 71 -4.27 8.46 -1.22
CA GLY A 71 -4.73 9.72 -0.65
C GLY A 71 -5.95 9.54 0.25
N PHE A 72 -6.91 8.72 -0.18
CA PHE A 72 -8.09 8.38 0.60
C PHE A 72 -7.73 7.61 1.88
N LEU A 73 -6.86 6.60 1.78
CA LEU A 73 -6.40 5.82 2.92
C LEU A 73 -5.63 6.69 3.92
N ALA A 74 -4.71 7.54 3.43
CA ALA A 74 -3.98 8.48 4.27
C ALA A 74 -4.93 9.46 5.01
N GLN A 75 -6.02 9.88 4.37
CA GLN A 75 -7.02 10.77 4.98
C GLN A 75 -7.67 10.17 6.23
N ILE A 76 -7.79 8.84 6.30
CA ILE A 76 -8.37 8.10 7.43
C ILE A 76 -7.31 7.34 8.24
N HIS A 77 -6.05 7.82 8.20
CA HIS A 77 -4.91 7.23 8.91
C HIS A 77 -4.67 5.74 8.62
N CYS A 78 -4.95 5.32 7.39
CA CYS A 78 -4.65 3.98 6.89
C CYS A 78 -3.34 3.96 6.10
N LEU A 79 -2.71 2.79 6.09
CA LEU A 79 -1.52 2.52 5.27
C LEU A 79 -1.91 2.48 3.78
N PRO A 80 -0.96 2.76 2.86
CA PRO A 80 -1.20 2.71 1.42
C PRO A 80 -1.75 1.37 0.95
N CYS A 81 -2.48 1.39 -0.16
CA CYS A 81 -3.05 0.18 -0.74
C CYS A 81 -1.94 -0.72 -1.31
N VAL A 82 -2.19 -2.03 -1.23
CA VAL A 82 -1.29 -3.06 -1.74
C VAL A 82 -2.00 -3.79 -2.86
N PRO A 83 -1.61 -3.58 -4.13
CA PRO A 83 -2.27 -4.22 -5.25
C PRO A 83 -1.90 -5.71 -5.28
N LEU A 84 -2.91 -6.58 -5.28
CA LEU A 84 -2.71 -8.04 -5.16
C LEU A 84 -2.43 -8.72 -6.51
N ASN A 85 -2.66 -8.03 -7.62
CA ASN A 85 -2.26 -8.50 -8.96
C ASN A 85 -0.74 -8.69 -9.09
N GLU A 86 0.06 -7.98 -8.28
CA GLU A 86 1.51 -8.14 -8.24
C GLU A 86 1.99 -9.41 -7.52
N VAL A 87 1.08 -10.18 -6.90
CA VAL A 87 1.40 -11.43 -6.20
C VAL A 87 1.84 -12.48 -7.22
N ALA A 88 3.15 -12.59 -7.43
CA ALA A 88 3.76 -13.69 -8.16
C ALA A 88 4.23 -14.74 -7.15
N LYS A 89 3.65 -15.94 -7.21
CA LYS A 89 3.93 -17.05 -6.27
C LYS A 89 5.42 -17.38 -6.14
N GLU A 90 6.22 -17.10 -7.15
CA GLU A 90 7.66 -17.38 -7.22
C GLU A 90 8.54 -16.26 -6.65
N LYS A 91 7.99 -15.06 -6.43
CA LYS A 91 8.76 -13.87 -6.00
C LYS A 91 8.79 -13.66 -4.49
N MET A 92 8.28 -14.59 -3.68
CA MET A 92 8.30 -14.46 -2.22
C MET A 92 9.71 -14.14 -1.65
N PRO A 93 10.79 -14.85 -2.04
CA PRO A 93 12.13 -14.51 -1.56
C PRO A 93 12.55 -13.08 -1.93
N HIS A 94 12.14 -12.61 -3.12
CA HIS A 94 12.39 -11.24 -3.55
C HIS A 94 11.62 -10.23 -2.68
N TYR A 95 10.34 -10.46 -2.40
CA TYR A 95 9.57 -9.55 -1.52
C TYR A 95 10.21 -9.44 -0.13
N VAL A 96 10.58 -10.57 0.48
CA VAL A 96 11.20 -10.61 1.81
C VAL A 96 12.57 -9.93 1.81
N MET A 97 13.39 -10.17 0.78
CA MET A 97 14.71 -9.55 0.68
C MET A 97 14.62 -8.04 0.45
N SER A 98 13.73 -7.59 -0.43
CA SER A 98 13.48 -6.16 -0.64
C SER A 98 12.92 -5.50 0.63
N ALA A 99 12.02 -6.17 1.36
CA ALA A 99 11.50 -5.66 2.63
C ALA A 99 12.64 -5.51 3.66
N THR A 100 13.52 -6.51 3.75
CA THR A 100 14.71 -6.45 4.62
C THR A 100 15.62 -5.28 4.27
N ALA A 101 15.85 -5.02 2.98
CA ALA A 101 16.67 -3.89 2.53
C ALA A 101 16.06 -2.54 2.91
N GLU A 102 14.75 -2.36 2.72
CA GLU A 102 14.03 -1.15 3.15
C GLU A 102 14.02 -1.00 4.67
N ILE A 103 13.78 -2.08 5.43
CA ILE A 103 13.94 -2.08 6.90
C ILE A 103 15.34 -1.62 7.30
N GLY A 104 16.39 -2.04 6.58
CA GLY A 104 17.76 -1.59 6.81
C GLY A 104 17.93 -0.08 6.67
N LYS A 105 17.30 0.54 5.67
CA LYS A 105 17.29 2.02 5.50
C LYS A 105 16.58 2.70 6.67
N VAL A 106 15.43 2.18 7.11
CA VAL A 106 14.68 2.70 8.26
C VAL A 106 15.51 2.59 9.55
N ALA A 107 16.15 1.44 9.79
CA ALA A 107 17.03 1.23 10.94
C ALA A 107 18.22 2.18 10.93
N GLY A 108 18.85 2.38 9.76
CA GLY A 108 19.92 3.35 9.57
C GLY A 108 19.51 4.77 9.96
N ALA A 109 18.36 5.23 9.48
CA ALA A 109 17.82 6.55 9.81
C ALA A 109 17.47 6.72 11.31
N ALA A 110 16.97 5.64 11.94
CA ALA A 110 16.65 5.65 13.37
C ALA A 110 17.91 5.76 14.25
N VAL A 111 19.02 5.11 13.87
CA VAL A 111 20.29 5.16 14.62
C VAL A 111 21.04 6.45 14.38
N SER A 112 21.05 6.97 13.15
CA SER A 112 21.74 8.22 12.80
C SER A 112 21.02 9.48 13.31
N GLY A 113 19.73 9.36 13.66
CA GLY A 113 18.87 10.50 13.97
C GLY A 113 18.65 11.41 12.76
N ASP A 114 18.88 10.91 11.55
CA ASP A 114 18.88 11.66 10.28
C ASP A 114 17.45 11.83 9.73
N VAL A 115 16.53 12.23 10.61
CA VAL A 115 15.13 12.54 10.31
C VAL A 115 14.82 14.02 10.57
N LYS A 116 15.89 14.84 10.66
CA LYS A 116 15.82 16.26 11.02
C LYS A 116 15.29 17.13 9.89
N THR A 117 15.44 16.70 8.64
CA THR A 117 14.90 17.41 7.47
C THR A 117 13.58 16.81 7.02
N THR A 118 12.71 17.63 6.44
CA THR A 118 11.42 17.18 5.87
C THR A 118 11.62 16.14 4.76
N ALA A 119 12.67 16.29 3.96
CA ALA A 119 13.00 15.35 2.88
C ALA A 119 13.43 13.98 3.43
N ALA A 120 14.31 13.96 4.44
CA ALA A 120 14.75 12.72 5.06
C ALA A 120 13.59 12.00 5.77
N ARG A 121 12.72 12.75 6.47
CA ARG A 121 11.49 12.17 7.04
C ARG A 121 10.61 11.51 5.98
N ARG A 122 10.44 12.16 4.83
CA ARG A 122 9.63 11.62 3.72
C ARG A 122 10.22 10.33 3.17
N ALA A 123 11.54 10.30 2.95
CA ALA A 123 12.23 9.10 2.47
C ALA A 123 12.11 7.91 3.44
N VAL A 124 12.19 8.15 4.75
CA VAL A 124 11.97 7.11 5.77
C VAL A 124 10.54 6.58 5.71
N ILE A 125 9.54 7.48 5.58
CA ILE A 125 8.13 7.08 5.46
C ILE A 125 7.90 6.26 4.19
N ASP A 126 8.48 6.66 3.05
CA ASP A 126 8.38 5.93 1.79
C ASP A 126 8.98 4.51 1.90
N SER A 127 10.08 4.38 2.63
CA SER A 127 10.70 3.08 2.94
C SER A 127 9.78 2.22 3.80
N ILE A 128 9.18 2.77 4.87
CA ILE A 128 8.21 2.07 5.72
C ILE A 128 6.98 1.59 4.93
N ASN A 129 6.45 2.44 4.04
CA ASN A 129 5.34 2.08 3.18
C ASN A 129 5.72 0.93 2.22
N SER A 130 6.95 0.95 1.68
CA SER A 130 7.48 -0.13 0.85
C SER A 130 7.59 -1.45 1.62
N VAL A 131 8.09 -1.42 2.87
CA VAL A 131 8.13 -2.60 3.75
C VAL A 131 6.73 -3.17 3.96
N THR A 132 5.77 -2.32 4.30
CA THR A 132 4.37 -2.73 4.53
C THR A 132 3.81 -3.44 3.31
N ARG A 133 4.00 -2.86 2.11
CA ARG A 133 3.55 -3.44 0.84
C ARG A 133 4.19 -4.80 0.59
N LEU A 134 5.50 -4.91 0.69
CA LEU A 134 6.24 -6.14 0.42
C LEU A 134 5.89 -7.25 1.42
N MET A 135 5.66 -6.90 2.69
CA MET A 135 5.23 -7.85 3.72
C MET A 135 3.78 -8.30 3.51
N ALA A 136 2.88 -7.41 3.10
CA ALA A 136 1.51 -7.79 2.72
C ALA A 136 1.50 -8.74 1.51
N LEU A 137 2.29 -8.46 0.47
CA LEU A 137 2.46 -9.38 -0.67
C LEU A 137 3.02 -10.74 -0.25
N THR A 138 4.00 -10.74 0.67
CA THR A 138 4.56 -11.97 1.25
C THR A 138 3.49 -12.77 1.99
N ALA A 139 2.68 -12.12 2.83
CA ALA A 139 1.61 -12.76 3.59
C ALA A 139 0.56 -13.40 2.67
N VAL A 140 0.10 -12.67 1.63
CA VAL A 140 -0.85 -13.19 0.65
C VAL A 140 -0.25 -14.36 -0.15
N THR A 141 1.02 -14.26 -0.54
CA THR A 141 1.72 -15.35 -1.24
C THR A 141 1.83 -16.60 -0.36
N LEU A 142 2.12 -16.44 0.93
CA LEU A 142 2.22 -17.53 1.89
C LEU A 142 0.86 -18.20 2.11
N GLN A 143 -0.19 -17.40 2.31
CA GLN A 143 -1.55 -17.91 2.46
C GLN A 143 -1.99 -18.70 1.22
N ALA A 144 -1.70 -18.21 0.01
CA ALA A 144 -2.00 -18.92 -1.23
C ALA A 144 -1.26 -20.27 -1.35
N ARG A 145 -0.02 -20.37 -0.83
CA ARG A 145 0.73 -21.64 -0.79
C ARG A 145 0.16 -22.62 0.25
N LEU A 146 -0.20 -22.13 1.43
CA LEU A 146 -0.78 -22.96 2.50
C LEU A 146 -2.16 -23.51 2.11
N GLN A 147 -2.99 -22.71 1.44
CA GLN A 147 -4.30 -23.17 0.93
C GLN A 147 -4.16 -24.17 -0.23
N ALA A 148 -3.15 -24.02 -1.09
CA ALA A 148 -2.90 -24.94 -2.19
C ALA A 148 -2.29 -26.28 -1.74
N ASN A 149 -1.73 -26.36 -0.53
CA ASN A 149 -1.13 -27.58 0.01
C ASN A 149 -1.49 -27.80 1.50
N PRO A 150 -2.68 -28.37 1.80
CA PRO A 150 -3.17 -28.58 3.17
C PRO A 150 -2.26 -29.49 4.03
N ALA A 151 -1.47 -30.36 3.38
CA ALA A 151 -0.53 -31.24 4.08
C ALA A 151 0.68 -30.48 4.67
N MET A 152 1.09 -29.36 4.05
CA MET A 152 2.17 -28.50 4.58
C MET A 152 1.73 -27.73 5.84
N THR A 153 0.47 -27.32 5.93
CA THR A 153 -0.08 -26.64 7.11
C THR A 153 -0.03 -27.55 8.34
N SER A 154 -0.38 -28.83 8.16
CA SER A 154 -0.36 -29.84 9.23
C SER A 154 1.06 -30.21 9.69
N ALA A 155 2.04 -30.16 8.77
CA ALA A 155 3.44 -30.44 9.06
C ALA A 155 4.13 -29.30 9.83
N VAL A 156 3.80 -28.04 9.52
CA VAL A 156 4.36 -26.88 10.25
C VAL A 156 3.87 -26.88 11.70
N ASP A 157 2.58 -27.15 11.94
CA ASP A 157 2.03 -27.23 13.29
C ASP A 157 2.63 -28.38 14.13
N THR A 158 3.02 -29.50 13.48
CA THR A 158 3.69 -30.63 14.18
C THR A 158 5.15 -30.35 14.48
N VAL A 159 5.87 -29.57 13.65
CA VAL A 159 7.28 -29.21 13.88
C VAL A 159 7.44 -28.14 14.97
N THR A 160 6.46 -27.26 15.17
CA THR A 160 6.45 -26.32 16.30
C THR A 160 5.85 -26.91 17.59
N GLY A 161 5.27 -28.11 17.54
CA GLY A 161 4.49 -28.71 18.63
C GLY A 161 5.16 -29.82 19.47
N GLN A 162 6.41 -30.21 19.21
CA GLN A 162 7.09 -31.28 19.98
C GLN A 162 8.48 -30.86 20.44
N GLY A 163 8.53 -30.01 21.46
CA GLY A 163 9.78 -29.60 22.12
C GLY A 163 9.74 -29.62 23.65
N ALA A 164 8.69 -30.11 24.31
CA ALA A 164 8.65 -30.18 25.78
C ALA A 164 7.70 -31.26 26.33
N SER A 165 7.96 -32.53 26.03
CA SER A 165 7.55 -33.63 26.92
C SER A 165 8.65 -34.69 27.02
N PHE A 166 9.76 -34.34 27.65
CA PHE A 166 10.66 -35.34 28.24
C PHE A 166 11.14 -34.80 29.58
N GLY A 167 10.59 -35.38 30.65
CA GLY A 167 10.92 -35.03 32.03
C GLY A 167 9.88 -35.52 33.05
N LEU A 168 9.35 -36.73 32.87
CA LEU A 168 8.57 -37.46 33.88
C LEU A 168 9.19 -38.85 33.99
N MET A 169 10.29 -38.93 34.75
CA MET A 169 10.72 -40.05 35.61
C MET A 169 11.80 -39.53 36.55
#